data_AF-R7BFR1-F1
#
_entry.id   AF-R7BFR1-F1
#
_cell.length_a   1.000
_cell.length_b   1.000
_cell.length_c   1.000
_cell.angle_alpha   90.00
_cell.angle_beta   90.00
_cell.angle_gamma   90.00
#
_symmetry.space_group_name_H-M   'P 1'
#
loop_
_entity.id
_entity.type
_entity.pdbx_description
1 polymer ?
#
loop_
_entity_poly.entity_id
_entity_poly.type
_entity_poly.pdbx_seq_one_letter_code
_entity_poly.pdbx_strand_id
1 'polypeptide(L)'
;MDNKDKKKKSSGTKNLVIFIAIMIASMIFGFCIGAAIAYFKKNGVDFAGMADYVSGYVMKVLPWFYIGISVVSAGMAIGVYLVYSRRAAAWDGESEEEIARIEEGIGVPIGIANAMTIINSLLFSMYVWGNICEDAVCDDGYKVLGIILFLANYIWIVVVSRLTVELEKKINPEKRGDVLEINFQHTWEDSCDEAQKKIIYEAGFRAYRAGTKACTTIWLITFISMFMFDTGLFPVFVVCVIWFIMLITYTMVAGRLEKNMYR
;
A
#
# COMPACT_ATOMS: atom_id res chain seq x y z
N MET A 1 -47.40 1.35 -20.45
CA MET A 1 -45.95 1.18 -20.17
C MET A 1 -45.22 2.35 -20.79
N ASP A 2 -44.72 3.24 -19.93
CA ASP A 2 -44.22 4.56 -20.28
C ASP A 2 -42.89 4.48 -21.07
N ASN A 3 -42.64 5.47 -21.94
CA ASN A 3 -41.50 5.52 -22.85
C ASN A 3 -40.15 5.51 -22.09
N LYS A 4 -40.15 5.98 -20.83
CA LYS A 4 -39.00 5.89 -19.90
C LYS A 4 -38.66 4.44 -19.50
N ASP A 5 -39.66 3.58 -19.30
CA ASP A 5 -39.43 2.17 -18.92
C ASP A 5 -38.86 1.35 -20.08
N LYS A 6 -39.31 1.60 -21.31
CA LYS A 6 -38.74 0.99 -22.52
C LYS A 6 -37.29 1.43 -22.73
N LYS A 7 -36.97 2.71 -22.52
CA LYS A 7 -35.60 3.25 -22.65
C LYS A 7 -34.65 2.71 -21.58
N LYS A 8 -35.12 2.56 -20.33
CA LYS A 8 -34.37 1.95 -19.22
C LYS A 8 -34.12 0.45 -19.44
N LYS A 9 -35.11 -0.31 -19.92
CA LYS A 9 -34.99 -1.74 -20.25
C LYS A 9 -34.05 -2.00 -21.44
N SER A 10 -34.09 -1.15 -22.47
CA SER A 10 -33.17 -1.19 -23.62
C SER A 10 -31.72 -0.92 -23.20
N SER A 11 -31.51 0.09 -22.34
CA SER A 11 -30.18 0.39 -21.77
C SER A 11 -29.60 -0.76 -20.94
N GLY A 12 -30.43 -1.39 -20.09
CA GLY A 12 -30.01 -2.57 -19.31
C GLY A 12 -29.63 -3.78 -20.19
N THR A 13 -30.41 -4.04 -21.24
CA THR A 13 -30.11 -5.13 -22.20
C THR A 13 -28.82 -4.85 -22.96
N LYS A 14 -28.58 -3.60 -23.38
CA LYS A 14 -27.33 -3.19 -24.04
C LYS A 14 -26.12 -3.37 -23.13
N ASN A 15 -26.20 -2.96 -21.86
CA ASN A 15 -25.11 -3.12 -20.89
C ASN A 15 -24.82 -4.59 -20.60
N LEU A 16 -25.85 -5.44 -20.56
CA LEU A 16 -25.70 -6.88 -20.39
C LEU A 16 -25.02 -7.53 -21.60
N VAL A 17 -25.37 -7.13 -22.82
CA VAL A 17 -24.69 -7.61 -24.04
C VAL A 17 -23.22 -7.18 -24.05
N ILE A 18 -22.92 -5.94 -23.66
CA ILE A 18 -21.53 -5.47 -23.52
C ILE A 18 -20.78 -6.30 -22.47
N PHE A 19 -21.40 -6.58 -21.32
CA PHE A 19 -20.79 -7.41 -20.28
C PHE A 19 -20.47 -8.82 -20.77
N ILE A 20 -21.41 -9.48 -21.45
CA ILE A 20 -21.20 -10.82 -22.03
C ILE A 20 -20.09 -10.78 -23.08
N ALA A 21 -20.05 -9.75 -23.94
CA ALA A 21 -18.99 -9.58 -24.93
C ALA A 21 -17.61 -9.43 -24.27
N ILE A 22 -17.51 -8.67 -23.19
CA ILE A 22 -16.27 -8.54 -22.39
C ILE A 22 -15.88 -9.89 -21.79
N MET A 23 -16.83 -10.66 -21.24
CA MET A 23 -16.52 -11.99 -20.71
C MET A 23 -15.96 -12.93 -21.79
N ILE A 24 -16.61 -12.99 -22.96
CA ILE A 24 -16.15 -13.83 -24.07
C ILE A 24 -14.75 -13.40 -24.53
N ALA A 25 -14.52 -12.09 -24.69
CA ALA A 25 -13.21 -11.56 -25.04
C ALA A 25 -12.14 -11.93 -24.00
N SER A 26 -12.46 -11.83 -22.70
CA SER A 26 -11.55 -12.20 -21.62
C SER A 26 -11.24 -13.71 -21.59
N MET A 27 -12.23 -14.55 -21.93
CA MET A 27 -12.06 -16.00 -22.01
C MET A 27 -11.12 -16.37 -23.18
N ILE A 28 -11.31 -15.75 -24.35
CA ILE A 28 -10.43 -15.94 -25.51
C ILE A 28 -9.01 -15.47 -25.18
N PHE A 29 -8.89 -14.29 -24.56
CA PHE A 29 -7.59 -13.74 -24.14
C PHE A 29 -6.85 -14.67 -23.16
N GLY A 30 -7.56 -15.15 -22.13
CA GLY A 30 -7.01 -16.12 -21.17
C GLY A 30 -6.59 -17.43 -21.83
N PHE A 31 -7.39 -17.96 -22.75
CA PHE A 31 -7.05 -19.15 -23.53
C PHE A 31 -5.78 -18.93 -24.39
N CYS A 32 -5.68 -17.79 -25.07
CA CYS A 32 -4.50 -17.46 -25.89
C CYS A 32 -3.23 -17.35 -25.04
N ILE A 33 -3.30 -16.69 -23.87
CA ILE A 33 -2.18 -16.59 -22.94
C ILE A 33 -1.77 -17.98 -22.44
N GLY A 34 -2.73 -18.79 -21.99
CA GLY A 34 -2.46 -20.14 -21.50
C GLY A 34 -1.83 -21.04 -22.57
N ALA A 35 -2.35 -20.98 -23.80
CA ALA A 35 -1.80 -21.73 -24.93
C ALA A 35 -0.39 -21.26 -25.30
N ALA A 36 -0.11 -19.95 -25.28
CA ALA A 36 1.21 -19.39 -25.52
C ALA A 36 2.22 -19.88 -24.46
N ILE A 37 1.87 -19.80 -23.17
CA ILE A 37 2.73 -20.28 -22.07
C ILE A 37 3.04 -21.77 -22.25
N ALA A 38 2.03 -22.60 -22.54
CA ALA A 38 2.20 -24.03 -22.78
C ALA A 38 3.09 -24.33 -24.00
N TYR A 39 2.93 -23.57 -25.08
CA TYR A 39 3.75 -23.68 -26.29
C TYR A 39 5.22 -23.35 -26.01
N PHE A 40 5.51 -22.25 -25.29
CA PHE A 40 6.87 -21.89 -24.93
C PHE A 40 7.53 -22.90 -23.98
N LYS A 41 6.79 -23.41 -22.97
CA LYS A 41 7.28 -24.46 -22.05
C LYS A 41 7.61 -25.75 -22.83
N LYS A 42 6.80 -26.12 -23.82
CA LYS A 42 7.05 -27.27 -24.70
C LYS A 42 8.26 -27.08 -25.61
N ASN A 43 8.54 -25.85 -26.04
CA ASN A 43 9.70 -25.51 -26.87
C ASN A 43 11.00 -25.32 -26.07
N GLY A 44 11.01 -25.71 -24.79
CA GLY A 44 12.21 -25.67 -23.94
C GLY A 44 12.54 -24.30 -23.35
N VAL A 45 11.60 -23.35 -23.37
CA VAL A 45 11.78 -22.08 -22.63
C VAL A 45 11.60 -22.37 -21.13
N ASP A 46 12.70 -22.26 -20.39
CA ASP A 46 12.71 -22.44 -18.95
C ASP A 46 12.48 -21.11 -18.22
N PHE A 47 11.20 -20.80 -17.97
CA PHE A 47 10.81 -19.62 -17.21
C PHE A 47 11.28 -19.68 -15.74
N ALA A 48 11.38 -20.89 -15.17
CA ALA A 48 11.82 -21.07 -13.79
C ALA A 48 13.32 -20.76 -13.66
N GLY A 49 14.17 -21.31 -14.53
CA GLY A 49 15.59 -20.99 -14.55
C GLY A 49 15.91 -19.51 -14.79
N MET A 50 15.10 -18.81 -15.60
CA MET A 50 15.20 -17.34 -15.73
C MET A 50 14.83 -16.62 -14.44
N ALA A 51 13.76 -17.05 -13.77
CA ALA A 51 13.35 -16.48 -12.49
C ALA A 51 14.41 -16.71 -11.40
N ASP A 52 14.98 -17.91 -11.35
CA ASP A 52 16.06 -18.27 -10.43
C ASP A 52 17.30 -17.41 -10.66
N TYR A 53 17.70 -17.23 -11.93
CA TYR A 53 18.79 -16.34 -12.29
C TYR A 53 18.53 -14.91 -11.80
N VAL A 54 17.37 -14.34 -12.12
CA VAL A 54 17.01 -12.98 -11.68
C VAL A 54 16.98 -12.89 -10.15
N SER A 55 16.39 -13.88 -9.47
CA SER A 55 16.32 -13.92 -8.01
C SER A 55 17.70 -13.94 -7.36
N GLY A 56 18.65 -14.71 -7.90
CA GLY A 56 20.02 -14.75 -7.42
C GLY A 56 20.76 -13.42 -7.56
N TYR A 57 20.51 -12.68 -8.65
CA TYR A 57 21.04 -11.32 -8.79
C TYR A 57 20.39 -10.33 -7.82
N VAL A 58 19.06 -10.40 -7.67
CA VAL A 58 18.32 -9.57 -6.71
C VAL A 58 18.86 -9.79 -5.30
N MET A 59 19.02 -11.04 -4.87
CA MET A 59 19.51 -11.36 -3.51
C MET A 59 20.93 -10.89 -3.24
N LYS A 60 21.80 -10.82 -4.26
CA LYS A 60 23.16 -10.25 -4.12
C LYS A 60 23.14 -8.73 -3.92
N VAL A 61 22.24 -8.03 -4.61
CA VAL A 61 22.14 -6.55 -4.56
C VAL A 61 21.29 -6.08 -3.37
N LEU A 62 20.36 -6.92 -2.92
CA LEU A 62 19.36 -6.62 -1.88
C LEU A 62 19.95 -5.95 -0.63
N PRO A 63 21.07 -6.41 -0.05
CA PRO A 63 21.56 -5.85 1.23
C PRO A 63 22.09 -4.43 1.06
N TRP A 64 22.83 -4.16 -0.02
CA TRP A 64 23.30 -2.82 -0.36
C TRP A 64 22.15 -1.88 -0.69
N PHE A 65 21.15 -2.38 -1.42
CA PHE A 65 19.93 -1.64 -1.68
C PHE A 65 19.18 -1.31 -0.38
N TYR A 66 19.08 -2.27 0.55
CA TYR A 66 18.40 -2.11 1.83
C TYR A 66 19.09 -1.07 2.72
N ILE A 67 20.42 -1.10 2.82
CA ILE A 67 21.19 -0.06 3.53
C ILE A 67 20.96 1.30 2.87
N GLY A 68 21.12 1.37 1.54
CA GLY A 68 21.00 2.61 0.78
C GLY A 68 19.63 3.27 0.94
N ILE A 69 18.55 2.52 0.73
CA ILE A 69 17.20 3.06 0.86
C ILE A 69 16.91 3.49 2.30
N SER A 70 17.37 2.73 3.30
CA SER A 70 17.17 3.06 4.73
C SER A 70 17.81 4.40 5.10
N VAL A 71 19.07 4.61 4.70
CA VAL A 71 19.80 5.86 4.97
C VAL A 71 19.18 7.03 4.23
N VAL A 72 18.84 6.85 2.95
CA VAL A 72 18.24 7.91 2.13
C VAL A 72 16.87 8.31 2.68
N SER A 73 16.00 7.34 3.01
CA SER A 73 14.66 7.64 3.55
C SER A 73 14.74 8.32 4.92
N ALA A 74 15.62 7.87 5.81
CA ALA A 74 15.80 8.47 7.12
C ALA A 74 16.34 9.91 7.00
N GLY A 75 17.39 10.09 6.20
CA GLY A 75 17.99 11.41 5.95
C GLY A 75 17.00 12.39 5.32
N MET A 76 16.21 11.94 4.35
CA MET A 76 15.16 12.76 3.72
C MET A 76 14.06 13.13 4.71
N ALA A 77 13.53 12.17 5.46
CA ALA A 77 12.45 12.40 6.42
C ALA A 77 12.88 13.38 7.53
N ILE A 78 14.07 13.16 8.10
CA ILE A 78 14.64 14.05 9.13
C ILE A 78 14.97 15.42 8.55
N GLY A 79 15.58 15.48 7.36
CA GLY A 79 15.94 16.74 6.71
C GLY A 79 14.72 17.62 6.45
N VAL A 80 13.66 17.04 5.89
CA VAL A 80 12.39 17.76 5.64
C VAL A 80 11.76 18.19 6.96
N TYR A 81 11.69 17.30 7.96
CA TYR A 81 11.18 17.64 9.29
C TYR A 81 11.92 18.83 9.91
N LEU A 82 13.26 18.85 9.87
CA LEU A 82 14.06 19.93 10.45
C LEU A 82 13.82 21.28 9.75
N VAL A 83 13.66 21.26 8.42
CA VAL A 83 13.36 22.47 7.65
C VAL A 83 12.01 23.06 8.07
N TYR A 84 10.96 22.23 8.12
CA TYR A 84 9.62 22.71 8.44
C TYR A 84 9.44 23.00 9.93
N SER A 85 10.11 22.28 10.82
CA SER A 85 10.15 22.60 12.26
C SER A 85 10.76 23.98 12.53
N ARG A 86 11.83 24.34 11.82
CA ARG A 86 12.42 25.68 11.91
C ARG A 86 11.51 26.77 11.37
N ARG A 87 10.80 26.51 10.26
CA ARG A 87 9.80 27.44 9.71
C ARG A 87 8.64 27.64 10.67
N ALA A 88 8.09 26.55 11.22
CA ALA A 88 7.05 26.60 12.24
C ALA A 88 7.46 27.39 13.49
N ALA A 89 8.74 27.30 13.90
CA ALA A 89 9.25 28.06 15.04
C ALA A 89 9.47 29.56 14.74
N ALA A 90 9.69 29.92 13.48
CA ALA A 90 9.91 31.30 13.03
C ALA A 90 8.60 32.00 12.60
N TRP A 91 7.50 31.27 12.47
CA TRP A 91 6.20 31.80 12.09
C TRP A 91 5.67 32.74 13.19
N ASP A 92 5.22 33.92 12.77
CA ASP A 92 4.77 35.02 13.63
C ASP A 92 3.27 34.92 14.00
N GLY A 93 2.53 34.00 13.40
CA GLY A 93 1.11 33.80 13.64
C GLY A 93 0.19 34.58 12.70
N GLU A 94 0.73 35.39 11.78
CA GLU A 94 -0.09 36.31 10.96
C GLU A 94 -0.45 35.73 9.57
N SER A 95 0.43 34.93 8.97
CA SER A 95 0.23 34.40 7.61
C SER A 95 -0.42 33.03 7.57
N GLU A 96 -1.70 32.97 7.17
CA GLU A 96 -2.43 31.71 6.91
C GLU A 96 -1.83 30.91 5.72
N GLU A 97 -1.27 31.58 4.72
CA GLU A 97 -0.63 30.89 3.58
C GLU A 97 0.70 30.23 3.97
N GLU A 98 1.41 30.80 4.94
CA GLU A 98 2.63 30.20 5.46
C GLU A 98 2.34 28.98 6.32
N ILE A 99 1.33 29.03 7.19
CA ILE A 99 0.96 27.88 8.02
C ILE A 99 0.46 26.70 7.17
N ALA A 100 -0.36 26.96 6.13
CA ALA A 100 -0.81 25.92 5.21
C ALA A 100 0.38 25.22 4.49
N ARG A 101 1.40 25.98 4.08
CA ARG A 101 2.63 25.42 3.48
C ARG A 101 3.46 24.63 4.48
N ILE A 102 3.45 25.03 5.74
CA ILE A 102 4.13 24.31 6.81
C ILE A 102 3.44 22.97 7.07
N GLU A 103 2.12 22.95 7.21
CA GLU A 103 1.32 21.73 7.40
C GLU A 103 1.49 20.75 6.24
N GLU A 104 1.41 21.22 4.99
CA GLU A 104 1.66 20.39 3.80
C GLU A 104 3.06 19.76 3.83
N GLY A 105 4.08 20.55 4.22
CA GLY A 105 5.45 20.11 4.33
C GLY A 105 5.69 19.09 5.44
N ILE A 106 5.00 19.24 6.57
CA ILE A 106 5.03 18.33 7.73
C ILE A 106 4.39 16.97 7.38
N GLY A 107 3.44 16.95 6.44
CA GLY A 107 2.88 15.69 5.93
C GLY A 107 3.90 14.79 5.21
N VAL A 108 4.95 15.36 4.62
CA VAL A 108 5.95 14.62 3.82
C VAL A 108 6.76 13.62 4.66
N PRO A 109 7.35 13.98 5.82
CA PRO A 109 8.02 13.04 6.72
C PRO A 109 7.16 11.84 7.12
N ILE A 110 5.88 12.05 7.46
CA ILE A 110 4.95 10.95 7.78
C ILE A 110 4.70 10.07 6.55
N GLY A 111 4.55 10.65 5.36
CA GLY A 111 4.44 9.90 4.12
C GLY A 111 5.64 8.98 3.86
N ILE A 112 6.86 9.50 4.06
CA ILE A 112 8.11 8.72 3.94
C ILE A 112 8.15 7.60 4.99
N ALA A 113 7.80 7.89 6.25
CA ALA A 113 7.78 6.91 7.34
C ALA A 113 6.77 5.77 7.07
N ASN A 114 5.58 6.09 6.57
CA ASN A 114 4.55 5.13 6.18
C ASN A 114 5.01 4.26 5.00
N ALA A 115 5.59 4.86 3.96
CA ALA A 115 6.14 4.11 2.83
C ALA A 115 7.28 3.19 3.28
N MET A 116 8.18 3.69 4.12
CA MET A 116 9.28 2.89 4.65
C MET A 116 8.79 1.75 5.53
N THR A 117 7.70 1.90 6.28
CA THR A 117 7.15 0.78 7.07
C THR A 117 6.85 -0.45 6.19
N ILE A 118 6.27 -0.21 5.01
CA ILE A 118 5.96 -1.28 4.04
C ILE A 118 7.24 -1.80 3.38
N ILE A 119 8.12 -0.91 2.91
CA ILE A 119 9.38 -1.28 2.25
C ILE A 119 10.29 -2.06 3.20
N ASN A 120 10.44 -1.62 4.45
CA ASN A 120 11.22 -2.27 5.49
C ASN A 120 10.72 -3.70 5.75
N SER A 121 9.39 -3.89 5.84
CA SER A 121 8.78 -5.20 6.02
C SER A 121 9.07 -6.16 4.86
N LEU A 122 8.97 -5.65 3.62
CA LEU A 122 9.27 -6.41 2.41
C LEU A 122 10.76 -6.79 2.33
N LEU A 123 11.65 -5.82 2.48
CA LEU A 123 13.10 -6.04 2.39
C LEU A 123 13.60 -6.96 3.47
N PHE A 124 13.08 -6.84 4.70
CA PHE A 124 13.41 -7.77 5.78
C PHE A 124 12.96 -9.20 5.47
N SER A 125 11.74 -9.36 4.93
CA SER A 125 11.23 -10.69 4.55
C SER A 125 12.08 -11.32 3.43
N MET A 126 12.48 -10.54 2.42
CA MET A 126 13.41 -10.99 1.38
C MET A 126 14.80 -11.33 1.95
N TYR A 127 15.28 -10.52 2.90
CA TYR A 127 16.57 -10.74 3.54
C TYR A 127 16.61 -12.04 4.35
N VAL A 128 15.57 -12.28 5.15
CA VAL A 128 15.38 -13.52 5.91
C VAL A 128 15.32 -14.72 4.97
N TRP A 129 14.54 -14.63 3.89
CA TRP A 129 14.45 -15.71 2.91
C TRP A 129 15.82 -16.06 2.31
N GLY A 130 16.52 -15.08 1.74
CA GLY A 130 17.80 -15.34 1.05
C GLY A 130 18.96 -15.76 1.98
N ASN A 131 19.02 -15.22 3.19
CA ASN A 131 20.17 -15.47 4.09
C ASN A 131 19.93 -16.56 5.14
N ILE A 132 18.68 -16.79 5.54
CA ILE A 132 18.34 -17.78 6.60
C ILE A 132 17.77 -19.06 5.99
N CYS A 133 16.88 -18.95 5.00
CA CYS A 133 16.24 -20.13 4.41
C CYS A 133 17.09 -20.77 3.29
N GLU A 134 17.73 -19.96 2.46
CA GLU A 134 18.55 -20.44 1.33
C GLU A 134 20.05 -20.55 1.64
N ASP A 135 20.48 -20.10 2.82
CA ASP A 135 21.88 -20.08 3.30
C ASP A 135 22.88 -19.50 2.28
N ALA A 136 22.44 -18.50 1.50
CA ALA A 136 23.19 -17.95 0.38
C ALA A 136 24.48 -17.18 0.79
N VAL A 137 24.61 -16.80 2.06
CA VAL A 137 25.78 -16.08 2.62
C VAL A 137 26.12 -16.65 4.00
N CYS A 138 27.26 -17.33 4.12
CA CYS A 138 27.63 -18.18 5.25
C CYS A 138 28.24 -17.47 6.48
N ASP A 139 28.23 -16.13 6.55
CA ASP A 139 28.82 -15.40 7.70
C ASP A 139 27.74 -14.99 8.72
N ASP A 140 27.92 -15.41 9.97
CA ASP A 140 26.98 -15.13 11.07
C ASP A 140 26.79 -13.63 11.31
N GLY A 141 27.83 -12.82 11.06
CA GLY A 141 27.75 -11.36 11.13
C GLY A 141 26.75 -10.76 10.14
N TYR A 142 26.62 -11.38 8.95
CA TYR A 142 25.69 -10.94 7.93
C TYR A 142 24.24 -11.27 8.32
N LYS A 143 23.99 -12.41 8.97
CA LYS A 143 22.63 -12.78 9.42
C LYS A 143 22.06 -11.77 10.43
N VAL A 144 22.90 -11.24 11.32
CA VAL A 144 22.50 -10.24 12.34
C VAL A 144 22.24 -8.86 11.74
N LEU A 145 22.92 -8.49 10.64
CA LEU A 145 22.78 -7.18 10.00
C LEU A 145 21.33 -6.85 9.60
N GLY A 146 20.60 -7.81 9.03
CA GLY A 146 19.21 -7.61 8.62
C GLY A 146 18.28 -7.28 9.80
N ILE A 147 18.51 -7.90 10.95
CA ILE A 147 17.74 -7.64 12.18
C ILE A 147 18.06 -6.23 12.70
N ILE A 148 19.33 -5.85 12.71
CA ILE A 148 19.75 -4.50 13.12
C ILE A 148 19.11 -3.45 12.22
N LEU A 149 19.17 -3.63 10.89
CA LEU A 149 18.55 -2.71 9.93
C LEU A 149 17.05 -2.61 10.11
N PHE A 150 16.37 -3.74 10.31
CA PHE A 150 14.93 -3.76 10.54
C PHE A 150 14.53 -2.95 11.76
N LEU A 151 15.19 -3.19 12.90
CA LEU A 151 14.93 -2.48 14.15
C LEU A 151 15.32 -1.00 14.07
N ALA A 152 16.49 -0.69 13.51
CA ALA A 152 16.94 0.68 13.32
C ALA A 152 15.95 1.48 12.46
N ASN A 153 15.39 0.85 11.42
CA ASN A 153 14.35 1.47 10.60
C ASN A 153 13.08 1.77 11.40
N TYR A 154 12.58 0.82 12.18
CA TYR A 154 11.40 1.08 13.02
C TYR A 154 11.64 2.17 14.05
N ILE A 155 12.83 2.23 14.66
CA ILE A 155 13.17 3.27 15.64
C ILE A 155 13.04 4.65 14.99
N TRP A 156 13.69 4.89 13.85
CA TRP A 156 13.62 6.22 13.24
C TRP A 156 12.24 6.51 12.66
N ILE A 157 11.53 5.52 12.10
CA ILE A 157 10.15 5.66 11.61
C ILE A 157 9.25 6.16 12.75
N VAL A 158 9.31 5.50 13.92
CA VAL A 158 8.51 5.88 15.09
C VAL A 158 8.91 7.26 15.61
N VAL A 159 10.21 7.56 15.68
CA VAL A 159 10.71 8.86 16.12
C VAL A 159 10.22 9.97 15.19
N VAL A 160 10.36 9.83 13.88
CA VAL A 160 9.91 10.82 12.90
C VAL A 160 8.39 10.99 12.97
N SER A 161 7.62 9.91 12.98
CA SER A 161 6.16 9.99 13.10
C SER A 161 5.74 10.71 14.38
N ARG A 162 6.36 10.40 15.51
CA ARG A 162 6.08 11.07 16.79
C ARG A 162 6.44 12.55 16.73
N LEU A 163 7.66 12.89 16.30
CA LEU A 163 8.12 14.28 16.19
C LEU A 163 7.23 15.12 15.27
N THR A 164 6.76 14.52 14.18
CA THR A 164 5.88 15.17 13.21
C THR A 164 4.50 15.41 13.80
N VAL A 165 3.93 14.41 14.51
CA VAL A 165 2.64 14.56 15.21
C VAL A 165 2.72 15.56 16.37
N GLU A 166 3.82 15.60 17.13
CA GLU A 166 4.02 16.61 18.17
C GLU A 166 4.13 18.03 17.58
N LEU A 167 4.79 18.18 16.44
CA LEU A 167 4.87 19.47 15.75
C LEU A 167 3.49 19.91 15.24
N GLU A 168 2.73 18.98 14.66
CA GLU A 168 1.35 19.20 14.23
C GLU A 168 0.47 19.65 15.39
N LYS A 169 0.55 18.98 16.56
CA LYS A 169 -0.19 19.38 17.78
C LYS A 169 0.23 20.75 18.31
N LYS A 170 1.48 21.15 18.09
CA LYS A 170 1.97 22.48 18.50
C LYS A 170 1.37 23.59 17.62
N ILE A 171 1.19 23.30 16.33
CA ILE A 171 0.56 24.20 15.36
C ILE A 171 -0.96 24.24 15.57
N ASN A 172 -1.55 23.06 15.83
CA ASN A 172 -2.98 22.81 15.95
C ASN A 172 -3.32 22.23 17.34
N PRO A 173 -3.50 23.09 18.37
CA PRO A 173 -3.69 22.65 19.76
C PRO A 173 -4.97 21.83 20.00
N GLU A 174 -5.92 21.82 19.06
CA GLU A 174 -7.12 21.00 19.13
C GLU A 174 -6.84 19.51 18.92
N LYS A 175 -5.74 19.17 18.23
CA LYS A 175 -5.36 17.79 17.91
C LYS A 175 -4.92 17.02 19.15
N ARG A 176 -5.32 15.75 19.24
CA ARG A 176 -5.03 14.87 20.39
C ARG A 176 -4.49 13.52 19.97
N GLY A 177 -3.86 12.85 20.93
CA GLY A 177 -3.28 11.51 20.78
C GLY A 177 -1.76 11.50 20.81
N ASP A 178 -1.19 10.35 21.19
CA ASP A 178 0.23 10.03 21.02
C ASP A 178 0.34 8.88 20.02
N VAL A 179 1.30 8.96 19.10
CA VAL A 179 1.56 7.93 18.07
C VAL A 179 1.79 6.55 18.68
N LEU A 180 2.23 6.49 19.94
CA LEU A 180 2.44 5.24 20.67
C LEU A 180 1.17 4.66 21.30
N GLU A 181 0.04 5.36 21.24
CA GLU A 181 -1.25 4.86 21.74
C GLU A 181 -1.86 3.82 20.79
N ILE A 182 -2.36 2.72 21.35
CA ILE A 182 -3.01 1.64 20.59
C ILE A 182 -4.18 2.18 19.75
N ASN A 183 -4.91 3.15 20.29
CA ASN A 183 -6.08 3.75 19.65
C ASN A 183 -5.77 5.12 19.04
N PHE A 184 -4.51 5.42 18.73
CA PHE A 184 -4.08 6.72 18.21
C PHE A 184 -4.97 7.22 17.06
N GLN A 185 -5.28 6.36 16.07
CA GLN A 185 -6.11 6.75 14.93
C GLN A 185 -7.52 7.21 15.35
N HIS A 186 -8.13 6.54 16.32
CA HIS A 186 -9.45 6.91 16.83
C HIS A 186 -9.37 8.22 17.63
N THR A 187 -8.38 8.34 18.53
CA THR A 187 -8.17 9.55 19.32
C THR A 187 -7.84 10.77 18.44
N TRP A 188 -7.08 10.56 17.37
CA TRP A 188 -6.75 11.58 16.38
C TRP A 188 -8.00 12.01 15.60
N GLU A 189 -8.78 11.05 15.08
CA GLU A 189 -10.03 11.31 14.36
C GLU A 189 -11.06 12.05 15.23
N ASP A 190 -11.21 11.66 16.49
CA ASP A 190 -12.14 12.30 17.44
C ASP A 190 -11.80 13.77 17.70
N SER A 191 -10.52 14.12 17.65
CA SER A 191 -10.05 15.50 17.82
C SER A 191 -10.25 16.39 16.60
N CYS A 192 -10.53 15.80 15.44
CA CYS A 192 -10.71 16.54 14.20
C CYS A 192 -12.11 17.19 14.12
N ASP A 193 -12.17 18.37 13.51
CA ASP A 193 -13.44 18.99 13.13
C ASP A 193 -14.13 18.25 11.96
N GLU A 194 -15.34 18.67 11.60
CA GLU A 194 -16.13 18.05 10.53
C GLU A 194 -15.48 18.15 9.14
N ALA A 195 -14.74 19.23 8.88
CA ALA A 195 -14.06 19.43 7.60
C ALA A 195 -12.86 18.49 7.47
N GLN A 196 -12.07 18.34 8.53
CA GLN A 196 -10.93 17.43 8.63
C GLN A 196 -11.38 15.97 8.59
N LYS A 197 -12.44 15.59 9.31
CA LYS A 197 -13.04 14.24 9.23
C LYS A 197 -13.49 13.91 7.81
N LYS A 198 -14.12 14.86 7.12
CA LYS A 198 -14.50 14.69 5.71
C LYS A 198 -13.28 14.39 4.83
N ILE A 199 -12.15 15.07 5.03
CA ILE A 199 -10.91 14.80 4.31
C ILE A 199 -10.43 13.38 4.57
N ILE A 200 -10.40 12.94 5.84
CA ILE A 200 -9.98 11.58 6.23
C ILE A 200 -10.87 10.53 5.56
N TYR A 201 -12.19 10.70 5.58
CA TYR A 201 -13.12 9.75 4.97
C TYR A 201 -13.04 9.74 3.44
N GLU A 202 -12.89 10.90 2.80
CA GLU A 202 -12.71 10.97 1.35
C GLU A 202 -11.40 10.33 0.91
N ALA A 203 -10.30 10.61 1.62
CA ALA A 203 -9.01 9.98 1.40
C ALA A 203 -9.09 8.45 1.61
N GLY A 204 -9.73 8.01 2.70
CA GLY A 204 -9.96 6.60 3.01
C GLY A 204 -10.77 5.88 1.92
N PHE A 205 -11.82 6.51 1.39
CA PHE A 205 -12.59 5.93 0.29
C PHE A 205 -11.81 5.88 -1.03
N ARG A 206 -11.02 6.91 -1.34
CA ARG A 206 -10.11 6.89 -2.50
C ARG A 206 -9.06 5.79 -2.35
N ALA A 207 -8.49 5.60 -1.16
CA ALA A 207 -7.56 4.52 -0.84
C ALA A 207 -8.22 3.14 -0.98
N TYR A 208 -9.44 2.95 -0.50
CA TYR A 208 -10.21 1.71 -0.70
C TYR A 208 -10.41 1.38 -2.19
N ARG A 209 -10.76 2.37 -3.01
CA ARG A 209 -10.91 2.20 -4.47
C ARG A 209 -9.58 1.84 -5.14
N ALA A 210 -8.49 2.50 -4.75
CA ALA A 210 -7.16 2.20 -5.24
C ALA A 210 -6.73 0.78 -4.85
N GLY A 211 -6.92 0.39 -3.59
CA GLY A 211 -6.63 -0.94 -3.06
C GLY A 211 -7.46 -2.04 -3.75
N THR A 212 -8.75 -1.78 -4.02
CA THR A 212 -9.59 -2.71 -4.80
C THR A 212 -9.01 -2.96 -6.19
N LYS A 213 -8.63 -1.89 -6.91
CA LYS A 213 -8.00 -2.02 -8.23
C LYS A 213 -6.65 -2.74 -8.17
N ALA A 214 -5.85 -2.44 -7.15
CA ALA A 214 -4.57 -3.09 -6.91
C ALA A 214 -4.75 -4.60 -6.66
N CYS A 215 -5.68 -4.99 -5.78
CA CYS A 215 -6.00 -6.39 -5.52
C CYS A 215 -6.44 -7.13 -6.79
N THR A 216 -7.32 -6.54 -7.61
CA THR A 216 -7.72 -7.16 -8.89
C THR A 216 -6.54 -7.34 -9.84
N THR A 217 -5.65 -6.34 -9.93
CA THR A 217 -4.49 -6.38 -10.82
C THR A 217 -3.46 -7.42 -10.34
N ILE A 218 -3.15 -7.41 -9.04
CA ILE A 218 -2.19 -8.33 -8.42
C ILE A 218 -2.74 -9.76 -8.44
N TRP A 219 -4.04 -9.95 -8.26
CA TRP A 219 -4.68 -11.26 -8.42
C TRP A 219 -4.44 -11.83 -9.82
N LEU A 220 -4.61 -11.00 -10.87
CA LEU A 220 -4.34 -11.45 -12.24
C LEU A 220 -2.86 -11.80 -12.46
N ILE A 221 -1.96 -10.97 -11.95
CA ILE A 221 -0.51 -11.20 -12.03
C ILE A 221 -0.12 -12.51 -11.34
N THR A 222 -0.58 -12.73 -10.10
CA THR A 222 -0.28 -13.93 -9.32
C THR A 222 -0.92 -15.18 -9.93
N PHE A 223 -2.13 -15.06 -10.48
CA PHE A 223 -2.79 -16.15 -11.19
C PHE A 223 -2.02 -16.59 -12.45
N ILE A 224 -1.53 -15.64 -13.26
CA ILE A 224 -0.70 -15.96 -14.44
C ILE A 224 0.65 -16.53 -14.00
N SER A 225 1.26 -15.93 -12.97
CA SER A 225 2.57 -16.35 -12.43
C SER A 225 2.55 -17.79 -11.92
N MET A 226 1.42 -18.25 -11.37
CA MET A 226 1.22 -19.63 -10.92
C MET A 226 1.48 -20.65 -12.05
N PHE A 227 1.13 -20.33 -13.29
CA PHE A 227 1.36 -21.21 -14.44
C PHE A 227 2.75 -21.05 -15.07
N MET A 228 3.33 -19.85 -14.99
CA MET A 228 4.63 -19.54 -15.60
C MET A 228 5.81 -19.98 -14.74
N PHE A 229 5.74 -19.73 -13.44
CA PHE A 229 6.85 -19.92 -12.49
C PHE A 229 6.54 -20.96 -11.41
N ASP A 230 5.43 -21.68 -11.54
CA ASP A 230 5.01 -22.71 -10.58
C ASP A 230 4.95 -22.19 -9.11
N THR A 231 4.58 -20.91 -8.92
CA THR A 231 4.55 -20.22 -7.60
C THR A 231 3.57 -20.81 -6.58
N GLY A 232 2.71 -21.74 -7.03
CA GLY A 232 1.62 -22.30 -6.23
C GLY A 232 0.44 -21.35 -6.02
N LEU A 233 -0.55 -21.83 -5.26
CA LEU A 233 -1.84 -21.17 -5.04
C LEU A 233 -1.80 -20.10 -3.92
N PHE A 234 -0.80 -20.16 -3.04
CA PHE A 234 -0.74 -19.33 -1.83
C PHE A 234 -0.80 -17.81 -2.11
N PRO A 235 -0.05 -17.25 -3.09
CA PRO A 235 -0.14 -15.82 -3.40
C PRO A 235 -1.54 -15.38 -3.84
N VAL A 236 -2.22 -16.19 -4.65
CA VAL A 236 -3.59 -15.92 -5.11
C VAL A 236 -4.55 -15.91 -3.92
N PHE A 237 -4.41 -16.87 -3.01
CA PHE A 237 -5.25 -16.97 -1.81
C PHE A 237 -5.11 -15.75 -0.90
N VAL A 238 -3.88 -15.31 -0.60
CA VAL A 238 -3.61 -14.14 0.25
C VAL A 238 -4.25 -12.87 -0.34
N VAL A 239 -4.10 -12.64 -1.65
CA VAL A 239 -4.71 -11.49 -2.32
C VAL A 239 -6.23 -11.53 -2.25
N CYS A 240 -6.84 -12.71 -2.46
CA CYS A 240 -8.29 -12.88 -2.33
C CYS A 240 -8.79 -12.59 -0.92
N VAL A 241 -8.07 -13.02 0.13
CA VAL A 241 -8.44 -12.76 1.53
C VAL A 241 -8.44 -11.25 1.83
N ILE A 242 -7.37 -10.54 1.44
CA ILE A 242 -7.28 -9.08 1.64
C ILE A 242 -8.44 -8.39 0.93
N TRP A 243 -8.66 -8.76 -0.34
CA TRP A 243 -9.72 -8.15 -1.14
C TRP A 243 -11.11 -8.43 -0.57
N PHE A 244 -11.34 -9.66 -0.10
CA PHE A 244 -12.58 -10.07 0.55
C PHE A 244 -12.85 -9.23 1.81
N ILE A 245 -11.86 -9.10 2.70
CA ILE A 245 -11.99 -8.31 3.94
C ILE A 245 -12.37 -6.87 3.61
N MET A 246 -11.69 -6.24 2.66
CA MET A 246 -11.98 -4.86 2.26
C MET A 246 -13.41 -4.72 1.73
N LEU A 247 -13.81 -5.58 0.79
CA LEU A 247 -15.11 -5.49 0.12
C LEU A 247 -16.28 -5.77 1.07
N ILE A 248 -16.16 -6.80 1.91
CA ILE A 248 -17.22 -7.18 2.85
C ILE A 248 -17.34 -6.14 3.96
N THR A 249 -16.22 -5.65 4.51
CA THR A 249 -16.25 -4.60 5.53
C THR A 249 -16.93 -3.34 5.02
N TYR A 250 -16.55 -2.87 3.82
CA TYR A 250 -17.20 -1.72 3.18
C TYR A 250 -18.71 -1.94 3.02
N THR A 251 -19.12 -3.10 2.50
CA THR A 251 -20.53 -3.40 2.23
C THR A 251 -21.36 -3.47 3.52
N MET A 252 -20.84 -4.12 4.56
CA MET A 252 -21.51 -4.24 5.87
C MET A 252 -21.64 -2.88 6.56
N VAL A 253 -20.57 -2.08 6.57
CA VAL A 253 -20.57 -0.76 7.22
C VAL A 253 -21.49 0.19 6.46
N ALA A 254 -21.44 0.22 5.13
CA ALA A 254 -22.33 1.04 4.30
C ALA A 254 -23.81 0.72 4.56
N GLY A 255 -24.18 -0.57 4.57
CA GLY A 255 -25.56 -0.98 4.85
C GLY A 255 -26.01 -0.65 6.29
N ARG A 256 -25.10 -0.70 7.26
CA ARG A 256 -25.38 -0.29 8.65
C ARG A 256 -25.63 1.22 8.75
N LEU A 257 -24.78 2.03 8.11
CA LEU A 257 -24.92 3.48 8.10
C LEU A 257 -26.21 3.91 7.40
N GLU A 258 -26.54 3.28 6.27
CA GLU A 258 -27.80 3.52 5.55
C GLU A 258 -29.02 3.24 6.42
N LYS A 259 -29.04 2.11 7.14
CA LYS A 259 -30.12 1.80 8.08
C LYS A 259 -30.26 2.84 9.20
N ASN A 260 -29.16 3.41 9.66
CA ASN A 260 -29.18 4.44 10.69
C ASN A 260 -29.66 5.81 10.18
N MET A 261 -29.56 6.09 8.87
CA MET A 261 -30.13 7.32 8.29
C MET A 261 -31.66 7.33 8.28
N TYR A 262 -32.29 6.14 8.26
CA TYR A 262 -33.75 5.99 8.22
C TYR A 262 -34.39 5.71 9.59
N ARG A 263 -33.61 5.79 10.67
CA ARG A 263 -34.08 5.70 12.06
C ARG A 263 -34.07 7.08 12.70
#